data_AF-A0A6A8MTJ5-F1
#
_entry.id   AF-A0A6A8MTJ5-F1
#
_cell.length_a   1.000
_cell.length_b   1.000
_cell.length_c   1.000
_cell.angle_alpha   90.00
_cell.angle_beta   90.00
_cell.angle_gamma   90.00
#
_symmetry.space_group_name_H-M   'P 1'
#
loop_
_entity.id
_entity.type
_entity.pdbx_description
1 polymer ?
#
loop_
_entity_poly.entity_id
_entity_poly.type
_entity_poly.pdbx_seq_one_letter_code
_entity_poly.pdbx_strand_id
1 'polypeptide(L)'
;MVDVDNEKKPDTELATGAYLKANNWFQLENIVAIFVVVACIIFIFVQLSPELIFRNTTATGGDTAAHVWWPAYLRDHLLPWRLSGWSPDFYGGFPAGQFYFPVPALTIVGLDLVLPYNIAFKFGTVLGALLLPIGAFSFA
;
A
#
# COMPACT_ATOMS: atom_id res chain seq x y z
N MET A 1 -3.97 -50.06 51.80
CA MET A 1 -2.84 -49.43 51.08
C MET A 1 -3.22 -49.46 49.62
N VAL A 2 -3.86 -48.39 49.15
CA VAL A 2 -4.32 -48.26 47.75
C VAL A 2 -3.14 -47.71 46.97
N ASP A 3 -2.80 -48.34 45.85
CA ASP A 3 -1.70 -47.96 44.97
C ASP A 3 -2.04 -46.63 44.28
N VAL A 4 -1.34 -45.55 44.64
CA VAL A 4 -1.64 -44.17 44.18
C VAL A 4 -0.87 -43.81 42.88
N ASP A 5 -0.05 -44.71 42.33
CA ASP A 5 0.92 -44.33 41.30
C ASP A 5 0.53 -44.71 39.86
N ASN A 6 -0.75 -44.95 39.57
CA ASN A 6 -1.21 -45.27 38.20
C ASN A 6 -1.78 -44.07 37.43
N GLU A 7 -1.20 -42.88 37.63
CA GLU A 7 -1.51 -41.73 36.79
C GLU A 7 -0.69 -41.85 35.49
N LYS A 8 -1.32 -42.44 34.47
CA LYS A 8 -0.78 -42.61 33.13
C LYS A 8 -0.33 -41.24 32.59
N LYS A 9 0.98 -40.98 32.63
CA LYS A 9 1.60 -39.74 32.13
C LYS A 9 1.15 -39.53 30.68
N PRO A 10 0.56 -38.38 30.32
CA PRO A 10 -0.02 -38.19 28.99
C PRO A 10 1.04 -38.38 27.91
N ASP A 11 0.70 -39.24 26.95
CA ASP A 11 1.52 -39.71 25.84
C ASP A 11 2.15 -38.51 25.09
N THR A 12 3.40 -38.21 25.42
CA THR A 12 4.07 -36.95 25.05
C THR A 12 4.32 -36.86 23.53
N GLU A 13 4.42 -38.02 22.87
CA GLU A 13 4.49 -38.15 21.40
C GLU A 13 3.18 -37.78 20.70
N LEU A 14 2.02 -38.11 21.26
CA LEU A 14 0.71 -37.75 20.70
C LEU A 14 0.50 -36.23 20.75
N ALA A 15 0.89 -35.60 21.86
CA ALA A 15 0.85 -34.14 22.02
C ALA A 15 1.82 -33.44 21.04
N THR A 16 3.03 -33.96 20.88
CA THR A 16 4.03 -33.41 19.95
C THR A 16 3.58 -33.55 18.49
N GLY A 17 3.05 -34.72 18.10
CA GLY A 17 2.52 -34.96 16.76
C GLY A 17 1.30 -34.11 16.43
N ALA A 18 0.39 -33.91 17.38
CA ALA A 18 -0.76 -33.03 17.23
C ALA A 18 -0.33 -31.56 17.08
N TYR A 19 0.67 -31.12 17.85
CA TYR A 19 1.20 -29.76 17.79
C TYR A 19 1.92 -29.47 16.46
N LEU A 20 2.78 -30.40 16.00
CA LEU A 20 3.44 -30.31 14.70
C LEU A 20 2.43 -30.29 13.54
N LYS A 21 1.40 -31.14 13.62
CA LYS A 21 0.34 -31.18 12.61
C LYS A 21 -0.46 -29.87 12.59
N ALA A 22 -0.89 -29.37 13.76
CA ALA A 22 -1.59 -28.09 13.88
C ALA A 22 -0.76 -26.93 13.29
N ASN A 23 0.54 -26.88 13.59
CA ASN A 23 1.44 -25.87 13.04
C ASN A 23 1.51 -25.91 11.50
N ASN A 24 1.50 -27.09 10.89
CA ASN A 24 1.51 -27.22 9.43
C ASN A 24 0.21 -26.71 8.77
N TRP A 25 -0.95 -26.85 9.44
CA TRP A 25 -2.22 -26.30 8.95
C TRP A 25 -2.21 -24.76 8.99
N PHE A 26 -1.79 -24.17 10.11
CA PHE A 26 -1.65 -22.72 10.24
C PHE A 26 -0.63 -22.15 9.24
N GLN A 27 0.47 -22.86 8.98
CA GLN A 27 1.44 -22.45 7.96
C GLN A 27 0.85 -22.52 6.54
N LEU A 28 0.11 -23.58 6.22
CA LEU A 28 -0.52 -23.72 4.90
C LEU A 28 -1.58 -22.64 4.66
N GLU A 29 -2.43 -22.36 5.65
CA GLU A 29 -3.43 -21.29 5.59
C GLU A 29 -2.78 -19.94 5.31
N ASN A 30 -1.71 -19.61 6.02
CA ASN A 30 -0.96 -18.38 5.82
C ASN A 30 -0.32 -18.29 4.43
N ILE A 31 0.26 -19.40 3.94
CA ILE A 31 0.84 -19.46 2.59
C ILE A 31 -0.24 -19.21 1.52
N VAL A 32 -1.38 -19.88 1.66
CA VAL A 32 -2.51 -19.72 0.73
C VAL A 32 -3.03 -18.29 0.78
N ALA A 33 -3.18 -17.71 1.97
CA ALA A 33 -3.65 -16.34 2.11
C ALA A 33 -2.70 -15.32 1.46
N ILE A 34 -1.40 -15.43 1.72
CA ILE A 34 -0.38 -14.57 1.08
C ILE A 34 -0.43 -14.75 -0.44
N PHE A 35 -0.55 -15.98 -0.93
CA PHE A 35 -0.64 -16.24 -2.36
C PHE A 35 -1.86 -15.55 -2.99
N VAL A 36 -3.03 -15.62 -2.36
CA VAL A 36 -4.25 -14.94 -2.83
C VAL A 36 -4.06 -13.42 -2.84
N VAL A 37 -3.48 -12.84 -1.79
CA VAL A 37 -3.19 -11.40 -1.72
C VAL A 37 -2.27 -10.98 -2.88
N VAL A 38 -1.18 -11.71 -3.11
CA VAL A 38 -0.25 -11.43 -4.21
C VAL A 38 -0.94 -11.56 -5.57
N ALA A 39 -1.76 -12.60 -5.77
CA ALA A 39 -2.52 -12.78 -7.00
C ALA A 39 -3.48 -11.60 -7.28
N CYS A 40 -4.18 -11.11 -6.26
CA CYS A 40 -5.03 -9.92 -6.36
C CYS A 40 -4.22 -8.67 -6.76
N ILE A 41 -3.05 -8.45 -6.16
CA ILE A 41 -2.19 -7.31 -6.49
C ILE A 41 -1.71 -7.40 -7.95
N ILE A 42 -1.25 -8.58 -8.38
CA ILE A 42 -0.81 -8.81 -9.77
C ILE A 42 -1.97 -8.56 -10.73
N PHE A 43 -3.16 -9.07 -10.43
CA PHE A 43 -4.35 -8.85 -11.25
C PHE A 43 -4.66 -7.35 -11.40
N ILE A 44 -4.72 -6.61 -10.30
CA ILE A 44 -4.95 -5.15 -10.33
C ILE A 44 -3.87 -4.45 -11.15
N PHE A 45 -2.59 -4.79 -10.93
CA PHE A 45 -1.48 -4.17 -11.63
C PHE A 45 -1.55 -4.38 -13.15
N VAL A 46 -1.90 -5.59 -13.60
CA VAL A 46 -2.08 -5.89 -15.02
C VAL A 46 -3.23 -5.06 -15.63
N GLN A 47 -4.35 -4.91 -14.91
CA GLN A 47 -5.49 -4.12 -15.39
C GLN A 47 -5.20 -2.62 -15.48
N LEU A 48 -4.25 -2.12 -14.70
CA LEU A 48 -3.82 -0.73 -14.75
C LEU A 48 -2.86 -0.40 -15.92
N SER A 49 -2.63 -1.36 -16.82
CA SER A 49 -1.78 -1.20 -18.02
C SER A 49 -0.35 -0.74 -17.65
N PRO A 50 0.50 -1.65 -17.13
CA PRO A 50 1.85 -1.31 -16.62
C PRO A 50 2.69 -0.49 -17.60
N GLU A 51 2.59 -0.76 -18.90
CA GLU A 51 3.30 0.00 -19.94
C GLU A 51 2.98 1.50 -19.88
N LEU A 52 1.73 1.89 -19.62
CA LEU A 52 1.33 3.28 -19.49
C LEU A 52 1.79 3.93 -18.18
N ILE A 53 1.92 3.14 -17.12
CA ILE A 53 2.46 3.59 -15.83
C ILE A 53 3.94 3.98 -15.99
N PHE A 54 4.72 3.15 -16.68
CA PHE A 54 6.15 3.39 -16.90
C PHE A 54 6.46 4.37 -18.03
N ARG A 55 5.50 4.69 -18.92
CA ARG A 55 5.70 5.74 -19.92
C ARG A 55 5.84 7.12 -19.25
N ASN A 56 6.91 7.85 -19.59
CA ASN A 56 7.14 9.21 -19.12
C ASN A 56 6.30 10.24 -19.89
N THR A 57 4.98 10.13 -19.74
CA THR A 57 3.98 11.03 -20.31
C THR A 57 3.06 11.49 -19.20
N THR A 58 2.60 12.74 -19.26
CA THR A 58 1.65 13.27 -18.30
C THR A 58 0.36 12.46 -18.32
N ALA A 59 -0.12 12.05 -17.15
CA ALA A 59 -1.40 11.36 -17.02
C ALA A 59 -2.54 12.32 -17.39
N THR A 60 -3.47 11.86 -18.22
CA THR A 60 -4.63 12.64 -18.70
C THR A 60 -5.93 11.93 -18.37
N GLY A 61 -7.06 12.61 -18.58
CA GLY A 61 -8.39 12.17 -18.18
C GLY A 61 -8.93 13.04 -17.03
N GLY A 62 -10.26 13.07 -16.88
CA GLY A 62 -11.02 13.80 -15.84
C GLY A 62 -10.28 14.95 -15.15
N ASP A 63 -10.25 14.90 -13.82
CA ASP A 63 -9.57 15.91 -12.99
C ASP A 63 -8.09 15.58 -12.76
N THR A 64 -7.57 14.48 -13.31
CA THR A 64 -6.20 14.03 -13.10
C THR A 64 -5.18 15.09 -13.53
N ALA A 65 -5.47 15.81 -14.62
CA ALA A 65 -4.62 16.91 -15.09
C ALA A 65 -4.50 18.06 -14.07
N ALA A 66 -5.54 18.33 -13.28
CA ALA A 66 -5.47 19.32 -12.20
C ALA A 66 -4.65 18.80 -11.01
N HIS A 67 -4.71 17.49 -10.73
CA HIS A 67 -3.95 16.87 -9.66
C HIS A 67 -2.45 16.74 -9.94
N VAL A 68 -2.03 16.67 -11.22
CA VAL A 68 -0.61 16.70 -11.60
C VAL A 68 0.07 18.00 -11.16
N TRP A 69 -0.64 19.11 -11.07
CA TRP A 69 -0.04 20.38 -10.66
C TRP A 69 0.35 20.41 -9.17
N TRP A 70 -0.49 19.85 -8.29
CA TRP A 70 -0.36 20.06 -6.84
C TRP A 70 0.95 19.53 -6.22
N PRO A 71 1.39 18.28 -6.47
CA PRO A 71 2.64 17.79 -5.90
C PRO A 71 3.87 18.54 -6.43
N ALA A 72 3.84 19.02 -7.68
CA ALA A 72 4.91 19.85 -8.23
C ALA A 72 4.98 21.19 -7.49
N TYR A 73 3.83 21.86 -7.31
CA TYR A 73 3.77 23.12 -6.56
C TYR A 73 4.23 22.95 -5.10
N LEU A 74 3.83 21.86 -4.44
CA LEU A 74 4.28 21.51 -3.09
C LEU A 74 5.81 21.39 -3.02
N ARG A 75 6.42 20.64 -3.96
CA ARG A 75 7.88 20.46 -4.06
C ARG A 75 8.61 21.78 -4.28
N ASP A 76 8.13 22.59 -5.21
CA ASP A 76 8.89 23.74 -5.73
C ASP A 76 8.74 25.01 -4.89
N HIS A 77 7.63 25.15 -4.16
CA HIS A 77 7.27 26.42 -3.51
C HIS A 77 6.96 26.34 -2.01
N LEU A 78 6.57 25.17 -1.49
CA LEU A 78 6.10 25.06 -0.10
C LEU A 78 7.05 24.27 0.79
N LEU A 79 7.61 23.16 0.28
CA LEU A 79 8.58 22.38 1.01
C LEU A 79 9.91 23.14 1.19
N PRO A 80 10.66 22.86 2.27
CA PRO A 80 10.37 21.87 3.32
C PRO A 80 9.49 22.39 4.47
N TRP A 81 9.10 23.67 4.45
CA TRP A 81 8.58 24.35 5.64
C TRP A 81 7.06 24.39 5.74
N ARG A 82 6.34 24.14 4.64
CA ARG A 82 4.89 24.25 4.56
C ARG A 82 4.30 23.08 3.76
N LEU A 83 3.10 22.67 4.13
CA LEU A 83 2.30 21.69 3.40
C LEU A 83 1.12 22.32 2.65
N SER A 84 0.87 23.61 2.87
CA SER A 84 -0.18 24.39 2.22
C SER A 84 0.19 25.89 2.16
N GLY A 85 -0.42 26.61 1.23
CA GLY A 85 -0.15 28.02 1.02
C GLY A 85 -1.03 28.65 -0.05
N TRP A 86 -0.81 29.92 -0.34
CA TRP A 86 -1.42 30.58 -1.50
C TRP A 86 -0.63 30.22 -2.75
N SER A 87 -1.32 29.80 -3.82
CA SER A 87 -0.74 29.82 -5.16
C SER A 87 -1.25 31.04 -5.91
N PRO A 88 -0.38 31.81 -6.61
CA PRO A 88 -0.82 32.86 -7.53
C PRO A 88 -1.29 32.32 -8.89
N ASP A 89 -1.19 31.00 -9.13
CA ASP A 89 -1.68 30.35 -10.34
C ASP A 89 -3.22 30.41 -10.41
N PHE A 90 -3.78 30.26 -11.62
CA PHE A 90 -5.23 30.22 -11.91
C PHE A 90 -6.07 31.38 -11.31
N TYR A 91 -6.67 32.22 -12.16
CA TYR A 91 -7.67 33.23 -11.76
C TYR A 91 -7.26 34.14 -10.58
N GLY A 92 -5.98 34.52 -10.50
CA GLY A 92 -5.48 35.41 -9.45
C GLY A 92 -5.16 34.72 -8.12
N GLY A 93 -5.28 33.40 -8.07
CA GLY A 93 -4.75 32.57 -7.00
C GLY A 93 -5.81 31.83 -6.19
N PHE A 94 -5.35 30.83 -5.45
CA PHE A 94 -6.19 29.98 -4.61
C PHE A 94 -5.40 29.34 -3.45
N PRO A 95 -6.09 28.89 -2.37
CA PRO A 95 -5.46 28.25 -1.22
C PRO A 95 -5.04 26.80 -1.52
N ALA A 96 -3.85 26.62 -2.08
CA ALA A 96 -3.26 25.33 -2.41
C ALA A 96 -2.99 24.47 -1.16
N GLY A 97 -3.46 23.21 -1.19
CA GLY A 97 -3.22 22.23 -0.12
C GLY A 97 -4.01 22.46 1.17
N GLN A 98 -4.93 23.43 1.23
CA GLN A 98 -5.75 23.66 2.43
C GLN A 98 -6.86 22.60 2.61
N PHE A 99 -7.40 22.08 1.51
CA PHE A 99 -8.58 21.18 1.52
C PHE A 99 -8.29 19.74 1.10
N TYR A 100 -7.02 19.41 0.86
CA TYR A 100 -6.60 18.07 0.45
C TYR A 100 -5.61 17.49 1.45
N PHE A 101 -5.70 16.19 1.68
CA PHE A 101 -4.68 15.49 2.47
C PHE A 101 -3.31 15.60 1.78
N PRO A 102 -2.24 15.93 2.52
CA PRO A 102 -0.92 16.11 1.92
C PRO A 102 -0.24 14.79 1.57
N VAL A 103 -0.66 13.68 2.18
CA VAL A 103 0.01 12.37 2.06
C VAL A 103 0.16 11.92 0.60
N PRO A 104 -0.86 11.91 -0.27
CA PRO A 104 -0.68 11.54 -1.67
C PRO A 104 0.36 12.40 -2.39
N ALA A 105 0.36 13.72 -2.14
CA ALA A 105 1.31 14.63 -2.76
C ALA A 105 2.74 14.40 -2.25
N LEU A 106 2.92 14.19 -0.93
CA LEU A 106 4.21 13.88 -0.35
C LEU A 106 4.76 12.53 -0.83
N THR A 107 3.92 11.52 -0.99
CA THR A 107 4.32 10.23 -1.59
C THR A 107 4.83 10.44 -3.01
N ILE A 108 4.14 11.23 -3.82
CA ILE A 108 4.57 11.56 -5.19
C ILE A 108 5.91 12.30 -5.18
N VAL A 109 6.07 13.32 -4.34
CA VAL A 109 7.33 14.07 -4.21
C VAL A 109 8.48 13.17 -3.73
N GLY A 110 8.22 12.24 -2.81
CA GLY A 110 9.22 11.27 -2.36
C GLY A 110 9.63 10.30 -3.46
N LEU A 111 8.69 9.81 -4.26
CA LEU A 111 8.98 8.95 -5.42
C LEU A 111 9.75 9.70 -6.52
N ASP A 112 9.45 10.99 -6.71
CA ASP A 112 10.09 11.88 -7.68
C ASP A 112 11.60 12.10 -7.40
N LEU A 113 12.07 11.77 -6.20
CA LEU A 113 13.52 11.80 -5.89
C LEU A 113 14.32 10.78 -6.70
N VAL A 114 13.69 9.69 -7.14
CA VAL A 114 14.36 8.57 -7.85
C VAL A 114 13.67 8.16 -9.15
N LEU A 115 12.47 8.67 -9.42
CA LEU A 115 11.70 8.43 -10.65
C LEU A 115 11.39 9.75 -11.35
N PRO A 116 11.25 9.77 -12.69
CA PRO A 116 10.71 10.93 -13.38
C PRO A 116 9.32 11.31 -12.85
N TYR A 117 9.04 12.60 -12.68
CA TYR A 117 7.81 13.13 -12.10
C TYR A 117 6.52 12.49 -12.62
N ASN A 118 6.38 12.32 -13.94
CA ASN A 118 5.16 11.72 -14.49
C ASN A 118 4.98 10.25 -14.07
N ILE A 119 6.07 9.51 -13.92
CA ILE A 119 6.05 8.12 -13.47
C ILE A 119 5.76 8.09 -11.96
N ALA A 120 6.44 8.95 -11.17
CA ALA A 120 6.19 9.11 -9.73
C ALA A 120 4.73 9.45 -9.43
N PHE A 121 4.14 10.38 -10.21
CA PHE A 121 2.74 10.76 -10.12
C PHE A 121 1.83 9.55 -10.36
N LYS A 122 2.05 8.80 -11.45
CA LYS A 122 1.25 7.60 -11.78
C LYS A 122 1.34 6.55 -10.66
N PHE A 123 2.53 6.28 -10.13
CA PHE A 123 2.67 5.40 -8.97
C PHE A 123 1.89 5.91 -7.75
N GLY A 124 2.00 7.21 -7.43
CA GLY A 124 1.20 7.83 -6.39
C GLY A 124 -0.31 7.61 -6.56
N THR A 125 -0.82 7.66 -7.78
CA THR A 125 -2.25 7.42 -8.07
C THR A 125 -2.67 5.96 -7.94
N VAL A 126 -1.82 5.00 -8.35
CA VAL A 126 -2.20 3.57 -8.35
C VAL A 126 -1.91 2.85 -7.04
N LEU A 127 -1.05 3.40 -6.18
CA LEU A 127 -0.64 2.78 -4.92
C LEU A 127 -1.83 2.42 -4.02
N GLY A 128 -2.86 3.28 -3.96
CA GLY A 128 -4.06 2.98 -3.15
C GLY A 128 -4.77 1.70 -3.60
N ALA A 129 -4.91 1.49 -4.91
CA ALA A 129 -5.51 0.28 -5.46
C ALA A 129 -4.63 -0.95 -5.24
N LEU A 130 -3.30 -0.82 -5.39
CA LEU A 130 -2.35 -1.91 -5.18
C LEU A 130 -2.22 -2.33 -3.72
N LEU A 131 -2.38 -1.40 -2.77
CA LEU A 131 -2.29 -1.69 -1.33
C LEU A 131 -3.60 -2.21 -0.74
N LEU A 132 -4.72 -2.07 -1.46
CA LEU A 132 -6.04 -2.49 -0.98
C LEU A 132 -6.10 -3.97 -0.54
N PRO A 133 -5.59 -4.95 -1.31
CA PRO A 133 -5.62 -6.36 -0.89
C PRO A 133 -4.82 -6.60 0.40
N ILE A 134 -3.69 -5.89 0.58
CA ILE A 134 -2.85 -6.01 1.78
C ILE A 134 -3.60 -5.46 2.99
N GLY A 135 -4.22 -4.28 2.85
CA GLY A 135 -5.02 -3.68 3.90
C GLY A 135 -6.21 -4.56 4.29
N ALA A 136 -6.96 -5.06 3.30
CA ALA A 136 -8.09 -5.94 3.55
C ALA A 136 -7.69 -7.22 4.28
N PHE A 137 -6.56 -7.82 3.94
CA PHE A 137 -6.05 -9.02 4.62
C PHE A 137 -5.51 -8.74 6.02
N SER A 138 -4.83 -7.61 6.21
CA SER A 138 -4.15 -7.28 7.48
C SER A 138 -5.11 -6.81 8.58
N PHE A 139 -6.33 -6.37 8.21
CA PHE A 139 -7.36 -5.89 9.13
C PHE A 139 -8.59 -6.81 9.21
N ALA A 140 -8.56 -7.97 8.54
CA ALA A 140 -9.59 -9.02 8.66
C ALA A 140 -9.43 -9.80 9.96
#